data_AF-A0A9P5QDG6-F1
#
_entry.id   AF-A0A9P5QDG6-F1
#
_cell.length_a   1.000
_cell.length_b   1.000
_cell.length_c   1.000
_cell.angle_alpha   90.00
_cell.angle_beta   90.00
_cell.angle_gamma   90.00
#
_symmetry.space_group_name_H-M   'P 1'
#
loop_
_entity.id
_entity.type
_entity.pdbx_description
1 polymer ?
#
loop_
_entity_poly.entity_id
_entity_poly.type
_entity_poly.pdbx_seq_one_letter_code
_entity_poly.pdbx_strand_id
1 'polypeptide(L)'
;AAIPPTIGSTKAIGSPKDSARMAKVVKFYKGLPNGPAPATRSSGYQARHFDGNNSDMTPVFQTIGAIFLLAYTIDYQFHLKHHKNVAHH
;
A
#
# COMPACT_ATOMS: atom_id res chain seq x y z
N ALA A 1 8.78 15.09 35.61
CA ALA A 1 7.66 14.17 35.38
C ALA A 1 8.10 13.12 34.38
N ALA A 2 8.29 11.87 34.82
CA ALA A 2 8.67 10.78 33.93
C ALA A 2 7.39 10.10 33.42
N ILE A 3 7.11 10.26 32.13
CA ILE A 3 6.04 9.53 31.45
C ILE A 3 6.59 8.14 31.17
N PRO A 4 6.04 7.04 31.71
CA PRO A 4 6.63 5.73 31.50
C PRO A 4 6.31 5.26 30.07
N PRO A 5 7.32 5.13 29.19
CA PRO A 5 7.10 4.49 27.91
C PRO A 5 6.90 2.99 28.21
N THR A 6 5.88 2.36 27.62
CA THR A 6 5.77 0.90 27.49
C THR A 6 5.31 0.03 28.69
N ILE A 7 4.51 0.52 29.65
CA ILE A 7 3.89 -0.35 30.69
C ILE A 7 2.94 -1.44 30.12
N GLY A 8 2.56 -1.36 28.83
CA GLY A 8 1.76 -2.39 28.16
C GLY A 8 2.53 -3.49 27.41
N SER A 9 3.84 -3.31 27.15
CA SER A 9 4.62 -4.24 26.29
C SER A 9 5.14 -5.46 27.05
N THR A 10 5.18 -5.39 28.39
CA THR A 10 5.53 -6.52 29.27
C THR A 10 4.29 -7.08 29.96
N LYS A 11 3.17 -7.26 29.23
CA LYS A 11 1.95 -7.88 29.78
C LYS A 11 2.12 -9.35 30.23
N ALA A 12 3.33 -9.92 30.10
CA ALA A 12 3.65 -11.31 30.40
C ALA A 12 4.54 -11.52 31.65
N ILE A 13 5.08 -10.46 32.28
CA ILE A 13 6.08 -10.62 33.36
C ILE A 13 5.45 -10.94 34.73
N GLY A 14 4.16 -10.65 34.94
CA GLY A 14 3.48 -10.87 36.23
C GLY A 14 2.18 -11.67 36.16
N SER A 15 1.79 -12.19 34.99
CA SER A 15 0.51 -12.90 34.87
C SER A 15 0.62 -14.31 35.48
N PRO A 16 -0.39 -14.78 36.26
CA PRO A 16 -0.38 -16.13 36.84
C PRO A 16 -0.04 -17.17 35.76
N LYS A 17 0.79 -18.17 36.08
CA LYS A 17 1.24 -19.19 35.11
C LYS A 17 0.08 -19.83 34.33
N ASP A 18 -1.10 -19.92 34.95
CA ASP A 18 -2.33 -20.36 34.30
C ASP A 18 -2.81 -19.42 33.19
N SER A 19 -2.76 -18.10 33.36
CA SER A 19 -3.15 -17.15 32.31
C SER A 19 -2.25 -17.25 31.06
N ALA A 20 -0.95 -17.48 31.23
CA ALA A 20 -0.03 -17.71 30.14
C ALA A 20 -0.28 -19.07 29.45
N ARG A 21 -0.66 -20.10 30.22
CA ARG A 21 -1.06 -21.41 29.68
C ARG A 21 -2.36 -21.32 28.89
N MET A 22 -3.35 -20.60 29.42
CA MET A 22 -4.63 -20.37 28.76
C MET A 22 -4.46 -19.55 27.47
N ALA A 23 -3.59 -18.53 27.48
CA ALA A 23 -3.28 -17.76 26.27
C ALA A 23 -2.63 -18.61 25.16
N LYS A 24 -1.76 -19.57 25.52
CA LYS A 24 -1.17 -20.52 24.56
C LYS A 24 -2.20 -21.47 23.97
N VAL A 25 -3.14 -21.98 24.78
CA VAL A 25 -4.22 -22.86 24.30
C VAL A 25 -5.15 -22.09 23.37
N VAL A 26 -5.56 -20.87 23.74
CA VAL A 26 -6.37 -20.01 22.86
C VAL A 26 -5.63 -19.65 21.58
N LYS A 27 -4.33 -19.35 21.66
CA LYS A 27 -3.50 -19.07 20.48
C LYS A 27 -3.33 -20.31 19.59
N PHE A 28 -3.22 -21.50 20.18
CA PHE A 28 -3.17 -22.76 19.46
C PHE A 28 -4.45 -22.98 18.66
N TYR A 29 -5.63 -22.85 19.29
CA TYR A 29 -6.91 -23.01 18.59
C TYR A 29 -7.22 -21.87 17.59
N LYS A 30 -6.76 -20.64 17.85
CA LYS A 30 -6.84 -19.54 16.88
C LYS A 30 -5.87 -19.70 15.71
N GLY A 31 -4.73 -20.36 15.96
CA GLY A 31 -3.65 -20.56 15.00
C GLY A 31 -3.74 -21.90 14.27
N LEU A 32 -4.72 -22.74 14.60
CA LEU A 32 -5.07 -23.88 13.75
C LEU A 32 -5.30 -23.34 12.35
N PRO A 33 -4.65 -23.89 11.32
CA PRO A 33 -4.84 -23.44 9.95
C PRO A 33 -6.28 -23.73 9.56
N ASN A 34 -7.15 -22.75 9.78
CA ASN A 34 -8.39 -22.63 9.06
C ASN A 34 -7.96 -22.57 7.58
N GLY A 35 -8.65 -23.31 6.72
CA GLY A 35 -8.34 -23.39 5.30
C GLY A 35 -8.04 -22.00 4.72
N PRO A 36 -7.22 -21.92 3.65
CA PRO A 36 -6.65 -20.66 3.15
C PRO A 36 -7.70 -19.55 3.19
N ALA A 37 -7.41 -18.51 3.96
CA ALA A 37 -8.33 -17.38 4.11
C ALA A 37 -8.73 -16.94 2.69
N PRO A 38 -10.05 -16.82 2.41
CA PRO A 38 -10.49 -16.51 1.06
C PRO A 38 -9.74 -15.27 0.61
N ALA A 39 -9.03 -15.39 -0.51
CA ALA A 39 -8.23 -14.30 -1.06
C ALA A 39 -9.12 -13.07 -1.06
N THR A 40 -8.70 -12.02 -0.34
CA THR A 40 -9.41 -10.76 -0.30
C THR A 40 -9.56 -10.31 -1.74
N ARG A 41 -10.77 -10.46 -2.28
CA ARG A 41 -11.12 -9.96 -3.62
C ARG A 41 -11.15 -8.45 -3.52
N SER A 42 -9.97 -7.82 -3.43
CA SER A 42 -9.85 -6.40 -3.68
C SER A 42 -10.34 -6.21 -5.12
N SER A 43 -11.42 -5.46 -5.28
CA SER A 43 -11.95 -5.11 -6.59
C SER A 43 -11.38 -3.75 -6.95
N GLY A 44 -10.85 -3.59 -8.17
CA GLY A 44 -10.41 -2.30 -8.69
C GLY A 44 -8.98 -2.29 -9.24
N TYR A 45 -8.53 -1.09 -9.63
CA TYR A 45 -7.22 -0.85 -10.25
C TYR A 45 -6.06 -1.22 -9.31
N GLN A 46 -6.24 -0.99 -8.00
CA GLN A 46 -5.24 -1.31 -6.99
C GLN A 46 -4.96 -2.81 -6.90
N ALA A 47 -6.01 -3.63 -6.89
CA ALA A 47 -5.90 -5.09 -6.83
C ALA A 47 -5.17 -5.71 -8.04
N ARG A 48 -5.24 -5.05 -9.20
CA ARG A 48 -4.68 -5.53 -10.46
C ARG A 48 -3.21 -5.19 -10.64
N HIS A 49 -2.71 -4.16 -9.96
CA HIS A 49 -1.38 -3.64 -10.20
C HIS A 49 -0.52 -3.47 -8.93
N PHE A 50 -1.12 -3.53 -7.74
CA PHE A 50 -0.43 -3.27 -6.48
C PHE A 50 -0.51 -4.43 -5.47
N ASP A 51 -1.46 -5.36 -5.60
CA ASP A 51 -1.60 -6.49 -4.67
C ASP A 51 -0.89 -7.77 -5.16
N GLY A 52 -0.01 -8.32 -4.31
CA GLY A 52 0.47 -9.70 -4.39
C GLY A 52 1.21 -10.08 -5.68
N ASN A 53 0.83 -11.22 -6.28
CA ASN A 53 1.47 -11.80 -7.47
C ASN A 53 1.17 -11.03 -8.78
N ASN A 54 0.32 -9.98 -8.73
CA ASN A 54 -0.03 -9.13 -9.87
C ASN A 54 0.60 -7.73 -9.75
N SER A 55 1.66 -7.60 -8.95
CA SER A 55 2.43 -6.35 -8.84
C SER A 55 3.22 -6.11 -10.13
N ASP A 56 2.65 -5.31 -11.02
CA ASP A 56 3.24 -4.98 -12.33
C ASP A 56 3.71 -3.52 -12.37
N MET A 57 4.65 -3.21 -13.27
CA MET A 57 5.16 -1.83 -13.49
C MET A 57 4.22 -0.96 -14.34
N THR A 58 3.11 -1.51 -14.82
CA THR A 58 2.08 -0.81 -15.61
C THR A 58 1.68 0.56 -15.05
N PRO A 59 1.33 0.72 -13.75
CA PRO A 59 1.01 2.04 -13.18
C PRO A 59 2.15 3.06 -13.31
N VAL A 60 3.41 2.63 -13.24
CA VAL A 60 4.56 3.53 -13.39
C VAL A 60 4.60 4.12 -14.80
N PHE A 61 4.46 3.27 -15.83
CA PHE A 61 4.43 3.73 -17.22
C PHE A 61 3.20 4.60 -17.52
N GLN A 62 2.04 4.27 -16.93
CA GLN A 62 0.85 5.11 -17.05
C GLN A 62 1.06 6.49 -16.44
N THR A 63 1.67 6.57 -15.25
CA THR A 63 2.00 7.85 -14.62
C THR A 63 2.96 8.67 -15.49
N ILE A 64 4.01 8.05 -16.02
CA ILE A 64 4.96 8.72 -16.91
C ILE A 64 4.25 9.25 -18.17
N GLY A 65 3.44 8.43 -18.83
CA GLY A 65 2.67 8.85 -20.01
C GLY A 65 1.69 9.98 -19.71
N ALA A 66 0.99 9.92 -18.58
CA ALA A 66 0.08 10.98 -18.14
C ALA A 66 0.82 12.30 -17.89
N ILE A 67 1.99 12.25 -17.26
CA ILE A 67 2.83 13.44 -17.03
C ILE A 67 3.28 14.04 -18.37
N PHE A 68 3.75 13.23 -19.32
CA PHE A 68 4.18 13.75 -20.63
C PHE A 68 3.04 14.44 -21.39
N LEU A 69 1.85 13.83 -21.40
CA LEU A 69 0.69 14.37 -22.10
C LEU A 69 0.22 15.68 -21.44
N LEU A 70 0.21 15.72 -20.10
CA LEU A 70 -0.12 16.92 -19.34
C LEU A 70 0.93 18.03 -19.56
N ALA A 71 2.23 17.69 -19.51
CA ALA A 71 3.31 18.63 -19.76
C ALA A 71 3.22 19.21 -21.19
N TYR A 72 2.98 18.37 -22.19
CA TYR A 72 2.81 18.81 -23.59
C TYR A 72 1.59 19.71 -23.76
N THR A 73 0.47 19.41 -23.11
CA THR A 73 -0.72 20.27 -23.21
C THR A 73 -0.49 21.64 -22.55
N ILE A 74 0.21 21.69 -21.41
CA ILE A 74 0.63 22.94 -20.77
C ILE A 74 1.58 23.73 -21.69
N ASP A 75 2.64 23.07 -22.16
CA ASP A 75 3.64 23.70 -23.04
C ASP A 75 3.01 24.17 -24.36
N TYR A 76 2.04 23.41 -24.90
CA TYR A 76 1.30 23.82 -26.07
C TYR A 76 0.46 25.08 -25.83
N GLN A 77 -0.25 25.17 -24.70
CA GLN A 77 -1.06 26.35 -24.39
C GLN A 77 -0.22 27.60 -24.10
N PHE A 78 0.91 27.47 -23.39
CA PHE A 78 1.70 28.62 -22.93
C PHE A 78 2.87 28.99 -23.83
N HIS A 79 3.50 28.01 -24.48
CA HIS A 79 4.57 28.22 -25.45
C HIS A 79 4.03 28.05 -26.88
N LEU A 80 3.83 26.82 -27.37
CA LEU A 80 3.77 26.55 -28.82
C LEU A 80 2.65 27.30 -29.54
N LYS A 81 1.48 27.47 -28.92
CA LYS A 81 0.34 28.20 -29.51
C LYS A 81 0.64 29.68 -29.80
N HIS A 82 1.62 30.25 -29.11
CA HIS A 82 2.04 31.64 -29.28
C HIS A 82 3.33 31.78 -30.11
N HIS A 83 3.94 30.67 -30.53
CA HIS A 83 5.00 30.70 -31.52
C HIS A 83 4.40 30.97 -32.91
N LYS A 84 4.70 32.15 -33.46
CA LYS A 84 4.32 32.53 -34.83
C LYS A 84 4.85 31.49 -35.82
N ASN A 85 4.01 31.13 -36.80
CA ASN A 85 4.31 30.24 -37.93
C ASN A 85 5.54 30.72 -38.73
N VAL A 86 6.75 30.41 -38.28
CA VAL A 86 7.90 30.35 -39.19
C VAL A 86 7.78 28.99 -39.85
N ALA A 87 7.56 28.96 -41.15
CA ALA A 87 7.56 27.73 -41.92
C ALA A 87 8.95 27.08 -41.74
N HIS A 88 9.02 26.05 -40.91
CA HIS A 88 10.19 25.18 -40.83
C HIS A 88 10.07 24.20 -42.01
N HIS A 89 10.72 24.57 -43.13
CA HIS A 89 11.09 23.64 -44.19
C HIS A 89 12.26 22.78 -43.73
#